data_AF-A0A3A9K736-F1
#
_entry.id   AF-A0A3A9K736-F1
#
_cell.length_a   1.000
_cell.length_b   1.000
_cell.length_c   1.000
_cell.angle_alpha   90.00
_cell.angle_beta   90.00
_cell.angle_gamma   90.00
#
_symmetry.space_group_name_H-M   'P 1'
#
loop_
_entity.id
_entity.type
_entity.pdbx_description
1 polymer ?
#
loop_
_entity_poly.entity_id
_entity_poly.type
_entity_poly.pdbx_seq_one_letter_code
_entity_poly.pdbx_strand_id
1 'polypeptide(L)' 'MATLIQQWSGGHRRRCDARCYNGHGNRCTCICGGANHGKGLQQALRNTAEMAKDLLKKADTEVAKDILKQLETVER' A
#
# COMPACT_ATOMS: atom_id res chain seq x y z
N MET A 1 3.51 -7.57 14.44
CA MET A 1 4.12 -7.29 13.12
C MET A 1 3.01 -6.84 12.16
N ALA A 2 3.08 -5.62 11.63
CA ALA A 2 1.99 -5.03 10.83
C ALA A 2 1.99 -5.56 9.38
N THR A 3 0.80 -5.86 8.86
CA THR A 3 0.60 -6.12 7.42
C THR A 3 0.01 -4.86 6.82
N LEU A 4 0.66 -4.29 5.82
CA LEU A 4 0.23 -3.04 5.18
C LEU A 4 -0.71 -3.29 4.00
N ILE A 5 -0.47 -4.38 3.25
CA ILE A 5 -1.26 -4.74 2.07
C ILE A 5 -1.38 -6.26 2.04
N GLN A 6 -2.56 -6.77 1.73
CA GLN A 6 -2.79 -8.19 1.49
C GLN A 6 -3.75 -8.37 0.32
N GLN A 7 -3.46 -9.37 -0.52
CA GLN A 7 -4.36 -9.81 -1.58
C GLN A 7 -4.47 -11.34 -1.54
N TRP A 8 -5.68 -11.83 -1.80
CA TRP A 8 -5.96 -13.23 -2.13
C TRP A 8 -6.19 -13.37 -3.63
N SER A 9 -5.48 -14.28 -4.28
CA SER A 9 -5.65 -14.58 -5.70
C SER A 9 -5.28 -16.03 -5.98
N GLY A 10 -6.15 -16.77 -6.66
CA GLY A 10 -5.91 -18.17 -7.05
C GLY A 10 -5.53 -19.11 -5.89
N GLY A 11 -6.12 -18.92 -4.71
CA GLY A 11 -5.79 -19.71 -3.51
C GLY A 11 -4.47 -19.31 -2.81
N HIS A 12 -3.73 -18.35 -3.36
CA HIS A 12 -2.50 -17.86 -2.76
C HIS A 12 -2.69 -16.49 -2.09
N ARG A 13 -2.03 -16.31 -0.94
CA ARG A 13 -2.01 -15.05 -0.19
C ARG A 13 -0.69 -14.32 -0.44
N ARG A 14 -0.77 -13.12 -1.04
CA ARG A 14 0.37 -12.20 -1.18
C ARG A 14 0.22 -11.07 -0.17
N ARG A 15 1.31 -10.73 0.52
CA ARG A 15 1.28 -9.70 1.58
C ARG A 15 2.52 -8.82 1.56
N CYS A 16 2.35 -7.56 1.93
CA CYS A 16 3.41 -6.63 2.28
C CYS A 16 3.41 -6.47 3.80
N ASP A 17 4.40 -7.07 4.46
CA ASP A 17 4.61 -7.01 5.92
C ASP A 17 6.10 -6.72 6.23
N ALA A 18 6.54 -6.90 7.48
CA ALA A 18 7.91 -6.58 7.86
C ALA A 18 8.99 -7.38 7.15
N ARG A 19 8.67 -8.56 6.58
CA ARG A 19 9.63 -9.30 5.74
C ARG A 19 9.96 -8.53 4.47
N CYS A 20 8.99 -7.76 3.96
CA CYS A 20 9.17 -6.88 2.81
C CYS A 20 9.78 -5.55 3.24
N TYR A 21 9.13 -4.81 4.13
CA TYR A 21 9.56 -3.44 4.41
C TYR A 21 10.88 -3.35 5.20
N ASN A 22 11.29 -4.43 5.87
CA ASN A 22 12.66 -4.57 6.43
C ASN A 22 13.56 -5.48 5.58
N GLY A 23 13.12 -5.90 4.40
CA GLY A 23 13.85 -6.84 3.55
C GLY A 23 15.08 -6.21 2.90
N HIS A 24 16.07 -7.03 2.58
CA HIS A 24 17.29 -6.65 1.86
C HIS A 24 17.48 -7.53 0.61
N GLY A 25 18.22 -7.05 -0.39
CA GLY A 25 18.51 -7.79 -1.63
C GLY A 25 17.53 -7.55 -2.79
N ASN A 26 17.71 -8.30 -3.88
CA ASN A 26 17.42 -7.80 -5.24
C ASN A 26 16.03 -8.14 -5.80
N ARG A 27 15.11 -8.78 -5.06
CA ARG A 27 13.80 -9.12 -5.62
C ARG A 27 12.67 -9.13 -4.61
N CYS A 28 11.82 -8.11 -4.69
CA CYS A 28 10.53 -8.11 -3.99
C CYS A 28 9.49 -8.87 -4.82
N THR A 29 8.88 -9.90 -4.23
CA THR A 29 7.75 -10.64 -4.83
C THR A 29 6.44 -10.38 -4.08
N CYS A 30 6.41 -9.38 -3.20
CA CYS A 30 5.22 -8.97 -2.46
C CYS A 30 4.23 -8.21 -3.36
N ILE A 31 3.02 -8.01 -2.84
CA ILE A 31 1.94 -7.32 -3.56
C ILE A 31 2.24 -5.83 -3.84
N CYS A 32 3.12 -5.20 -3.07
CA CYS A 32 3.50 -3.79 -3.26
C CYS A 32 4.39 -3.56 -4.50
N GLY A 33 4.73 -4.59 -5.27
CA GLY A 33 5.58 -4.45 -6.46
C GLY A 33 6.98 -3.91 -6.19
N GLY A 34 7.47 -3.99 -4.95
CA GLY A 34 8.75 -3.43 -4.53
C GLY A 34 8.71 -2.04 -3.92
N ALA A 35 7.57 -1.33 -3.97
CA ALA A 35 7.46 0.04 -3.46
C ALA A 35 7.87 0.20 -1.97
N ASN A 36 7.63 -0.84 -1.16
CA ASN A 36 7.93 -0.83 0.26
C ASN A 36 9.22 -1.57 0.63
N HIS A 37 9.86 -2.30 -0.30
CA HIS A 37 10.96 -3.22 0.00
C HIS A 37 12.18 -2.49 0.58
N GLY A 38 12.60 -2.89 1.78
CA GLY A 38 13.75 -2.30 2.48
C GLY A 38 13.61 -0.83 2.87
N LYS A 39 12.39 -0.27 2.86
CA LYS A 39 12.14 1.15 3.18
C LYS A 39 11.93 1.43 4.68
N GLY A 40 11.76 0.39 5.48
CA GLY A 40 11.32 0.49 6.87
C GLY A 40 9.83 0.80 7.01
N LEU A 41 9.28 0.59 8.22
CA LEU A 41 7.85 0.70 8.48
C LEU A 41 7.29 2.10 8.16
N GLN A 42 7.97 3.16 8.60
CA GLN A 42 7.45 4.53 8.48
C GLN A 42 7.32 4.98 7.03
N GLN A 43 8.32 4.71 6.19
CA GLN A 43 8.24 5.02 4.76
C GLN A 43 7.24 4.09 4.06
N ALA A 44 7.17 2.81 4.44
CA ALA A 44 6.21 1.88 3.87
C ALA A 44 4.75 2.26 4.17
N LEU A 45 4.46 2.87 5.34
CA LEU A 45 3.15 3.43 5.65
C LEU A 45 2.77 4.56 4.71
N ARG A 46 3.67 5.54 4.51
CA ARG A 46 3.46 6.65 3.57
C ARG A 46 3.23 6.16 2.14
N ASN A 47 4.11 5.28 1.67
CA ASN A 47 3.98 4.68 0.34
C ASN A 47 2.65 3.93 0.17
N THR A 48 2.20 3.23 1.22
CA THR A 48 0.92 2.51 1.19
C THR A 48 -0.29 3.45 1.16
N ALA A 49 -0.24 4.57 1.88
CA ALA A 49 -1.27 5.60 1.81
C ALA A 49 -1.37 6.21 0.40
N GLU A 50 -0.23 6.55 -0.22
CA GLU A 50 -0.21 7.09 -1.59
C GLU A 50 -0.73 6.07 -2.62
N MET A 51 -0.35 4.78 -2.49
CA MET A 51 -0.93 3.74 -3.34
C MET A 51 -2.45 3.61 -3.19
N ALA A 52 -2.98 3.78 -1.97
CA ALA A 52 -4.43 3.77 -1.76
C ALA A 52 -5.11 4.97 -2.44
N LYS A 53 -4.52 6.17 -2.34
CA LYS A 53 -5.00 7.37 -3.06
C LYS A 53 -5.02 7.14 -4.56
N ASP A 54 -3.98 6.55 -5.13
CA ASP A 54 -3.91 6.26 -6.57
C ASP A 54 -4.95 5.22 -7.01
N LEU A 55 -5.24 4.23 -6.18
CA LEU A 55 -6.33 3.27 -6.45
C LEU A 55 -7.69 3.95 -6.45
N LEU A 56 -7.96 4.83 -5.48
CA LEU A 56 -9.20 5.61 -5.43
C LEU A 56 -9.36 6.50 -6.67
N LYS A 57 -8.29 7.21 -7.07
CA LYS A 57 -8.29 8.03 -8.29
C LYS A 57 -8.60 7.21 -9.54
N LYS A 58 -8.06 5.99 -9.65
CA LYS A 58 -8.30 5.10 -10.81
C LYS A 58 -9.69 4.48 -10.81
N ALA A 59 -10.29 4.27 -9.63
CA ALA A 59 -11.63 3.71 -9.53
C ALA A 59 -12.70 4.67 -10.05
N ASP A 60 -12.47 5.99 -9.92
CA ASP A 60 -13.32 7.08 -10.44
C ASP A 60 -14.81 6.92 -10.11
N THR A 61 -15.12 6.44 -8.91
CA THR A 61 -16.48 6.35 -8.40
C THR A 61 -16.82 7.57 -7.55
N GLU A 62 -18.10 7.91 -7.41
CA GLU A 62 -18.53 9.00 -6.51
C GLU A 62 -18.05 8.77 -5.08
N VAL A 63 -18.11 7.53 -4.59
CA VAL A 63 -17.57 7.15 -3.28
C VAL A 63 -16.06 7.41 -3.20
N ALA A 64 -15.30 7.11 -4.25
CA ALA A 64 -13.86 7.36 -4.26
C ALA A 64 -13.53 8.87 -4.23
N LYS A 65 -14.31 9.69 -4.95
CA LYS A 65 -14.17 11.15 -4.96
C LYS A 65 -14.46 11.75 -3.57
N ASP A 66 -15.51 11.27 -2.90
CA ASP A 66 -15.85 11.70 -1.54
C ASP A 66 -14.76 11.35 -0.54
N ILE A 67 -14.21 10.12 -0.61
CA ILE A 67 -13.10 9.70 0.26
C ILE A 67 -11.87 10.57 0.02
N LEU A 68 -11.50 10.85 -1.25
CA LEU A 68 -10.35 11.70 -1.56
C LEU A 68 -10.52 13.12 -1.00
N LYS A 69 -11.71 13.71 -1.13
CA LYS A 69 -12.02 15.02 -0.55
C LYS A 69 -11.91 15.03 0.98
N GLN A 70 -12.34 13.96 1.65
CA GLN A 70 -12.20 13.83 3.11
C GLN A 70 -10.72 13.76 3.52
N LEU A 71 -9.88 13.04 2.77
CA LEU A 71 -8.45 12.94 3.08
C LEU A 71 -7.75 14.32 3.03
N GLU A 72 -8.11 15.18 2.06
CA GLU A 72 -7.57 16.55 1.97
C GLU A 72 -7.90 17.41 3.20
N THR A 73 -9.00 17.13 3.89
CA THR A 73 -9.38 17.86 5.11
C THR A 73 -8.64 17.41 6.36
N VAL A 74 -8.12 16.18 6.37
CA VAL A 74 -7.37 15.59 7.51
C VAL A 74 -5.88 15.91 7.42
N GLU A 75 -5.37 16.18 6.21
CA GLU A 75 -3.97 16.53 5.97
C GLU A 75 -3.66 18.03 6.16
N ARG A 76 -4.67 18.84 6.53
CA ARG A 76 -4.56 20.26 6.92
C ARG A 76 -4.41 20.42 8.42
#